data_AF-A0A0W0FT39-F1
#
_entry.id   AF-A0A0W0FT39-F1
#
_cell.length_a   1.000
_cell.length_b   1.000
_cell.length_c   1.000
_cell.angle_alpha   90.00
_cell.angle_beta   90.00
_cell.angle_gamma   90.00
#
_symmetry.space_group_name_H-M   'P 1'
#
loop_
_entity.id
_entity.type
_entity.pdbx_description
1 polymer ?
#
loop_
_entity_poly.entity_id
_entity_poly.type
_entity_poly.pdbx_seq_one_letter_code
_entity_poly.pdbx_strand_id
1 'polypeptide(L)'
;MLFGTLADNVGRRLIYATCLLILCLSCVGLALVPTNAYWLLLLLRCIQSAGSASTIALGTTTHLNIVLLTVVDGDISEGAGVIGDIADASERGGFYGIFQSGPLLGPSIGGGLAANAVHIFIYLSIGPVIGGLLAGSLGWRSIFWFLCISSGVAFILIILFLPETLRAIVGDGSIQPPIYLRPVIPILGRRKKQTAGAAQDQALPPKKAFKNPFALLKHLDITVLLIFNGWIVAVYYAVTATISTVFASAYPLLNETDIGLCFLSIGGGMLAGSVLSGQFLDSEYRRFLRKMYPNLDSKEAKESVRKDERFPIEEARLRFLPAVMIVYVGCILGYGWCIEEQVHIAVPLVLHFFIGFTAIFSATCASTLCIDYVPEQSSSVTACNNLIRGSLGAMLVAVIDLMIRRLTVGWAFVLLGCLCAVMTPCVYAVIRLGPHFRAKRRAQREKQ
;
A
#
# COMPACT_ATOMS: atom_id res chain seq x y z
N MET A 1 -6.87 -7.53 -8.17
CA MET A 1 -7.35 -8.92 -8.22
C MET A 1 -7.17 -9.53 -9.61
N LEU A 2 -7.86 -9.02 -10.64
CA LEU A 2 -7.79 -9.54 -12.02
C LEU A 2 -6.36 -9.63 -12.60
N PHE A 3 -5.59 -8.55 -12.55
CA PHE A 3 -4.20 -8.55 -13.04
C PHE A 3 -3.26 -9.41 -12.18
N GLY A 4 -3.56 -9.58 -10.89
CA GLY A 4 -2.82 -10.48 -10.01
C GLY A 4 -2.97 -11.93 -10.44
N THR A 5 -4.20 -12.36 -10.67
CA THR A 5 -4.50 -13.72 -11.15
C THR A 5 -4.01 -13.97 -12.57
N LEU A 6 -4.01 -12.95 -13.43
CA LEU A 6 -3.44 -13.06 -14.77
C LEU A 6 -1.92 -13.17 -14.70
N ALA A 7 -1.25 -12.39 -13.84
CA ALA A 7 0.20 -12.44 -13.66
C ALA A 7 0.67 -13.80 -13.13
N ASP A 8 -0.10 -14.42 -12.23
CA ASP A 8 0.21 -15.74 -11.68
C ASP A 8 0.04 -16.88 -12.72
N ASN A 9 -0.66 -16.64 -13.84
CA ASN A 9 -0.92 -17.64 -14.88
C ASN A 9 -0.12 -17.42 -16.19
N VAL A 10 0.07 -16.16 -16.59
CA VAL A 10 0.66 -15.77 -17.88
C VAL A 10 2.14 -15.39 -17.74
N GLY A 11 2.59 -15.01 -16.54
CA GLY A 11 3.93 -14.47 -16.28
C GLY A 11 3.85 -13.04 -15.77
N ARG A 12 4.65 -12.71 -14.75
CA ARG A 12 4.57 -11.41 -14.07
C ARG A 12 5.11 -10.29 -14.95
N ARG A 13 6.21 -10.55 -15.68
CA ARG A 13 6.86 -9.55 -16.53
C ARG A 13 5.95 -9.04 -17.64
N LEU A 14 5.25 -9.94 -18.32
CA LEU A 14 4.33 -9.57 -19.40
C LEU A 14 3.21 -8.66 -18.89
N ILE A 15 2.61 -9.01 -17.75
CA ILE A 15 1.55 -8.20 -17.15
C ILE A 15 2.06 -6.82 -16.74
N TYR A 16 3.28 -6.71 -16.17
CA TYR A 16 3.88 -5.40 -15.91
C TYR A 16 4.05 -4.56 -17.18
N ALA A 17 4.61 -5.15 -18.24
CA ALA A 17 4.82 -4.47 -19.51
C ALA A 17 3.49 -4.01 -20.13
N THR A 18 2.47 -4.86 -20.18
CA THR A 18 1.15 -4.51 -20.71
C THR A 18 0.49 -3.39 -19.89
N CYS A 19 0.60 -3.41 -18.57
CA CYS A 19 0.00 -2.39 -17.72
C CYS A 19 0.68 -1.02 -17.87
N LEU A 20 2.01 -1.00 -17.94
CA LEU A 20 2.76 0.22 -18.22
C LEU A 20 2.49 0.75 -19.63
N LEU A 21 2.31 -0.13 -20.62
CA LEU A 21 1.91 0.27 -21.97
C LEU A 21 0.52 0.94 -21.96
N ILE A 22 -0.46 0.33 -21.28
CA ILE A 22 -1.80 0.91 -21.11
C ILE A 22 -1.70 2.28 -20.43
N LEU A 23 -0.87 2.40 -19.39
CA LEU A 23 -0.61 3.66 -18.70
C LEU A 23 -0.04 4.71 -19.65
N CYS A 24 1.03 4.41 -20.40
CA CYS A 24 1.62 5.31 -21.40
C CYS A 24 0.58 5.78 -22.43
N LEU A 25 -0.14 4.85 -23.05
CA LEU A 25 -1.13 5.16 -24.08
C LEU A 25 -2.27 6.04 -23.53
N SER A 26 -2.74 5.74 -22.31
CA SER A 26 -3.76 6.56 -21.65
C SER A 26 -3.26 7.97 -21.31
N CYS A 27 -1.98 8.11 -20.92
CA CYS A 27 -1.36 9.41 -20.67
C CYS A 27 -1.26 10.25 -21.95
N VAL A 28 -0.87 9.65 -23.08
CA VAL A 28 -0.86 10.34 -24.38
C VAL A 28 -2.27 10.79 -24.76
N GLY A 29 -3.26 9.91 -24.60
CA GLY A 29 -4.67 10.26 -24.84
C GLY A 29 -5.15 11.42 -23.98
N LEU A 30 -4.82 11.43 -22.68
CA LEU A 30 -5.19 12.51 -21.75
C LEU A 30 -4.47 13.82 -22.08
N ALA A 31 -3.21 13.74 -22.51
CA ALA A 31 -2.43 14.90 -22.90
C ALA A 31 -2.97 15.57 -24.18
N LEU A 32 -3.63 14.81 -25.06
CA LEU A 32 -4.19 15.29 -26.34
C LEU A 32 -5.71 15.48 -26.31
N VAL A 33 -6.38 15.14 -25.20
CA VAL A 33 -7.85 15.18 -25.14
C VAL A 33 -8.37 16.60 -25.38
N PRO A 34 -9.36 16.81 -26.27
CA PRO A 34 -9.97 18.12 -26.45
C PRO A 34 -10.77 18.51 -25.20
N THR A 35 -10.72 19.78 -24.81
CA THR A 35 -11.40 20.32 -23.61
C THR A 35 -12.93 20.17 -23.66
N ASN A 36 -13.48 20.04 -24.87
CA ASN A 36 -14.92 19.92 -25.10
C ASN A 36 -15.45 18.48 -24.89
N ALA A 37 -14.57 17.48 -24.77
CA ALA A 37 -14.95 16.07 -24.66
C ALA A 37 -14.71 15.52 -23.24
N TYR A 38 -15.52 15.97 -22.27
CA TYR A 38 -15.41 15.51 -20.88
C TYR A 38 -15.57 13.99 -20.73
N TRP A 39 -16.48 13.37 -21.49
CA TRP A 39 -16.68 11.92 -21.48
C TRP A 39 -15.40 11.15 -21.84
N LEU A 40 -14.61 11.67 -22.79
CA LEU A 40 -13.38 11.06 -23.26
C LEU A 40 -12.29 11.17 -22.19
N LEU A 41 -12.21 12.33 -21.52
CA LEU A 41 -11.32 12.51 -20.38
C LEU A 41 -11.65 11.49 -19.27
N LEU A 42 -12.93 11.32 -18.93
CA LEU A 42 -13.36 10.36 -17.92
C LEU A 42 -13.01 8.92 -18.33
N LEU A 43 -13.31 8.53 -19.56
CA LEU A 43 -12.99 7.20 -20.08
C LEU A 43 -11.49 6.92 -20.03
N LEU A 44 -10.67 7.87 -20.49
CA LEU A 44 -9.22 7.75 -20.46
C LEU A 44 -8.66 7.69 -19.04
N ARG A 45 -9.27 8.40 -18.08
CA ARG A 45 -8.93 8.27 -16.64
C ARG A 45 -9.26 6.88 -16.09
N CYS A 46 -10.37 6.27 -16.52
CA CYS A 46 -10.69 4.89 -16.16
C CYS A 46 -9.66 3.91 -16.71
N ILE A 47 -9.25 4.07 -17.98
CA ILE A 47 -8.20 3.25 -18.62
C ILE A 47 -6.86 3.46 -17.91
N GLN A 48 -6.50 4.71 -17.59
CA GLN A 48 -5.29 5.07 -16.85
C GLN A 48 -5.26 4.42 -15.46
N SER A 49 -6.40 4.43 -14.75
CA SER A 49 -6.56 3.78 -13.44
C SER A 49 -6.41 2.26 -13.54
N ALA A 50 -6.96 1.62 -14.58
CA ALA A 50 -6.79 0.20 -14.82
C ALA A 50 -5.31 -0.18 -15.04
N GLY A 51 -4.56 0.65 -15.76
CA GLY A 51 -3.12 0.47 -16.00
C GLY A 51 -2.24 0.72 -14.77
N SER A 52 -2.62 1.62 -13.86
CA SER A 52 -1.84 1.92 -12.65
C SER A 52 -2.16 1.02 -11.46
N ALA A 53 -3.41 0.56 -11.32
CA ALA A 53 -3.85 -0.30 -10.21
C ALA A 53 -3.12 -1.65 -10.18
N SER A 54 -2.77 -2.19 -11.34
CA SER A 54 -2.01 -3.43 -11.49
C SER A 54 -0.56 -3.28 -11.03
N THR A 55 0.10 -2.14 -11.32
CA THR A 55 1.46 -1.88 -10.82
C THR A 55 1.49 -1.87 -9.31
N ILE A 56 0.52 -1.20 -8.65
CA ILE A 56 0.41 -1.18 -7.19
C ILE A 56 0.14 -2.59 -6.62
N ALA A 57 -0.74 -3.37 -7.26
CA ALA A 57 -1.10 -4.70 -6.77
C ALA A 57 0.01 -5.75 -6.97
N LEU A 58 0.84 -5.58 -7.99
CA LEU A 58 1.91 -6.51 -8.34
C LEU A 58 3.27 -6.09 -7.76
N GLY A 59 3.53 -4.78 -7.67
CA GLY A 59 4.74 -4.17 -7.15
C GLY A 59 4.50 -2.76 -6.63
N THR A 60 4.21 -2.60 -5.34
CA THR A 60 4.44 -1.30 -4.69
C THR A 60 5.95 -1.06 -4.69
N THR A 61 6.45 -0.43 -5.77
CA THR A 61 7.54 0.59 -5.87
C THR A 61 8.17 0.59 -7.28
N THR A 62 7.40 0.61 -8.38
CA THR A 62 7.97 0.53 -9.75
C THR A 62 7.93 1.83 -10.57
N HIS A 63 7.66 3.00 -9.97
CA HIS A 63 7.51 4.22 -10.78
C HIS A 63 8.64 5.24 -10.74
N LEU A 64 9.57 5.20 -9.78
CA LEU A 64 10.80 6.02 -9.84
C LEU A 64 12.09 5.27 -9.45
N ASN A 65 11.98 3.98 -9.13
CA ASN A 65 13.03 3.28 -8.40
C ASN A 65 14.06 2.58 -9.30
N ILE A 66 13.72 2.32 -10.57
CA ILE A 66 14.69 1.67 -11.48
C ILE A 66 15.73 2.69 -12.00
N VAL A 67 15.49 4.01 -11.89
CA VAL A 67 16.44 5.03 -12.38
C VAL A 67 17.38 5.53 -11.28
N LEU A 68 16.98 5.51 -10.00
CA LEU A 68 17.82 6.10 -8.93
C LEU A 68 18.56 5.08 -8.05
N LEU A 69 18.12 3.81 -7.97
CA LEU A 69 18.70 2.84 -7.03
C LEU A 69 19.33 1.59 -7.65
N THR A 70 19.31 1.44 -8.96
CA THR A 70 20.07 0.38 -9.63
C THR A 70 21.58 0.64 -9.68
N VAL A 71 22.08 1.74 -9.11
CA VAL A 71 23.50 2.12 -9.15
C VAL A 71 24.20 2.10 -7.79
N VAL A 72 23.52 2.08 -6.63
CA VAL A 72 24.25 2.27 -5.34
C VAL A 72 24.11 1.16 -4.31
N ASP A 73 22.98 0.52 -4.05
CA ASP A 73 22.96 -0.54 -3.02
C ASP A 73 21.97 -1.66 -3.35
N GLY A 74 22.49 -2.88 -3.42
CA GLY A 74 21.69 -4.08 -3.64
C GLY A 74 20.85 -4.40 -2.42
N ASP A 75 19.65 -3.85 -2.34
CA ASP A 75 18.64 -4.30 -1.38
C ASP A 75 17.20 -4.27 -1.95
N ILE A 76 16.45 -5.31 -1.60
CA ILE A 76 15.32 -5.86 -2.35
C ILE A 76 14.01 -5.14 -1.97
N SER A 77 13.36 -4.50 -2.95
CA SER A 77 11.97 -4.06 -2.83
C SER A 77 11.19 -4.35 -4.11
N GLU A 78 11.08 -5.64 -4.44
CA GLU A 78 10.19 -6.14 -5.48
C GLU A 78 8.86 -6.61 -4.85
N GLY A 79 7.75 -6.53 -5.59
CA GLY A 79 6.38 -6.68 -5.08
C GLY A 79 6.05 -7.92 -4.24
N ALA A 80 4.97 -7.88 -3.44
CA ALA A 80 4.47 -9.01 -2.64
C ALA A 80 4.37 -10.33 -3.42
N GLY A 81 3.95 -10.27 -4.70
CA GLY A 81 3.90 -11.44 -5.57
C GLY A 81 5.29 -11.99 -5.90
N VAL A 82 6.25 -11.11 -6.16
CA VAL A 82 7.65 -11.46 -6.46
C VAL A 82 8.36 -11.97 -5.21
N ILE A 83 8.14 -11.36 -4.05
CA ILE A 83 8.63 -11.84 -2.75
C ILE A 83 8.08 -13.23 -2.42
N GLY A 84 6.80 -13.48 -2.71
CA GLY A 84 6.21 -14.82 -2.56
C GLY A 84 6.86 -15.87 -3.47
N ASP A 85 7.49 -15.44 -4.56
CA ASP A 85 8.13 -16.28 -5.56
C ASP A 85 9.67 -16.30 -5.44
N ILE A 86 10.30 -15.43 -4.67
CA ILE A 86 11.75 -15.47 -4.42
C ILE A 86 12.04 -16.06 -3.04
N ALA A 87 11.26 -15.69 -2.03
CA ALA A 87 11.51 -16.12 -0.65
C ALA A 87 10.95 -17.52 -0.35
N ASP A 88 11.64 -18.26 0.52
CA ASP A 88 11.15 -19.53 1.06
C ASP A 88 10.10 -19.35 2.16
N ALA A 89 9.28 -20.38 2.39
CA ALA A 89 8.11 -20.28 3.28
C ALA A 89 8.43 -19.82 4.71
N SER A 90 9.62 -20.16 5.22
CA SER A 90 10.16 -19.72 6.52
C SER A 90 10.56 -18.24 6.52
N GLU A 91 11.13 -17.74 5.43
CA GLU A 91 11.65 -16.36 5.30
C GLU A 91 10.63 -15.38 4.72
N ARG A 92 9.60 -15.89 4.01
CA ARG A 92 8.52 -15.12 3.38
C ARG A 92 7.87 -14.16 4.37
N GLY A 93 7.66 -14.57 5.62
CA GLY A 93 7.11 -13.68 6.64
C GLY A 93 8.00 -12.47 6.92
N GLY A 94 9.32 -12.64 6.90
CA GLY A 94 10.30 -11.57 7.05
C GLY A 94 10.33 -10.64 5.84
N PHE A 95 10.29 -11.16 4.62
CA PHE A 95 10.26 -10.33 3.40
C PHE A 95 8.91 -9.64 3.18
N TYR A 96 7.79 -10.30 3.45
CA TYR A 96 6.47 -9.66 3.49
C TYR A 96 6.38 -8.61 4.59
N GLY A 97 7.11 -8.85 5.69
CA GLY A 97 7.62 -7.84 6.60
C GLY A 97 8.27 -6.74 5.78
N ILE A 98 9.53 -6.83 5.36
CA ILE A 98 10.28 -5.73 4.69
C ILE A 98 9.47 -4.98 3.62
N PHE A 99 8.62 -5.69 2.87
CA PHE A 99 7.71 -5.14 1.87
C PHE A 99 6.53 -4.31 2.40
N GLN A 100 5.74 -4.82 3.34
CA GLN A 100 4.65 -4.05 3.98
C GLN A 100 5.14 -3.22 5.17
N SER A 101 6.35 -3.53 5.61
CA SER A 101 7.01 -3.21 6.85
C SER A 101 8.39 -2.59 6.56
N GLY A 102 8.59 -1.99 5.38
CA GLY A 102 9.71 -1.08 5.12
C GLY A 102 9.90 -0.02 6.21
N PRO A 103 8.82 0.42 6.91
CA PRO A 103 8.93 1.22 8.13
C PRO A 103 9.25 0.46 9.43
N LEU A 104 9.00 -0.85 9.47
CA LEU A 104 8.93 -1.73 10.65
C LEU A 104 10.27 -2.45 10.94
N LEU A 105 11.07 -2.84 9.94
CA LEU A 105 12.25 -3.71 10.14
C LEU A 105 13.58 -3.01 10.48
N GLY A 106 13.52 -1.73 10.79
CA GLY A 106 14.65 -0.89 11.18
C GLY A 106 15.48 -1.27 12.43
N PRO A 107 15.12 -2.18 13.37
CA PRO A 107 15.94 -2.32 14.57
C PRO A 107 17.14 -3.28 14.48
N SER A 108 17.33 -4.05 13.41
CA SER A 108 18.32 -5.15 13.44
C SER A 108 19.64 -4.86 12.73
N ILE A 109 19.73 -3.80 11.94
CA ILE A 109 20.96 -3.42 11.23
C ILE A 109 21.09 -1.89 11.34
N GLY A 110 22.03 -1.44 12.18
CA GLY A 110 22.32 -0.02 12.36
C GLY A 110 22.68 0.65 11.03
N GLY A 111 22.09 1.81 10.75
CA GLY A 111 22.50 2.72 9.67
C GLY A 111 21.45 3.05 8.59
N GLY A 112 20.47 2.18 8.31
CA GLY A 112 19.57 2.33 7.15
C GLY A 112 18.22 3.04 7.37
N LEU A 113 17.90 3.45 8.60
CA LEU A 113 16.56 3.90 9.01
C LEU A 113 16.10 5.19 8.29
N ALA A 114 17.03 6.09 7.97
CA ALA A 114 16.73 7.32 7.25
C ALA A 114 16.53 7.07 5.75
N ALA A 115 17.36 6.22 5.12
CA ALA A 115 17.33 6.00 3.67
C ALA A 115 16.02 5.36 3.17
N ASN A 116 15.50 4.38 3.90
CA ASN A 116 14.28 3.65 3.51
C ASN A 116 12.99 4.45 3.80
N ALA A 117 12.97 5.27 4.85
CA ALA A 117 11.87 6.16 5.15
C ALA A 117 11.82 7.32 4.14
N VAL A 118 12.96 7.97 3.88
CA VAL A 118 13.11 9.06 2.90
C VAL A 118 12.58 8.63 1.53
N HIS A 119 12.76 7.37 1.16
CA HIS A 119 12.25 6.83 -0.09
C HIS A 119 10.71 6.90 -0.20
N ILE A 120 9.99 6.51 0.84
CA ILE A 120 8.51 6.58 0.88
C ILE A 120 8.04 8.04 0.84
N PHE A 121 8.76 8.95 1.49
CA PHE A 121 8.46 10.39 1.49
C PHE A 121 8.71 11.06 0.14
N ILE A 122 9.79 10.67 -0.54
CA ILE A 122 10.08 11.05 -1.92
C ILE A 122 8.93 10.59 -2.82
N TYR A 123 8.38 9.38 -2.65
CA TYR A 123 7.35 8.88 -3.56
C TYR A 123 5.96 9.48 -3.38
N LEU A 124 5.49 9.67 -2.15
CA LEU A 124 4.10 10.07 -1.91
C LEU A 124 3.89 11.58 -1.96
N SER A 125 4.92 12.35 -1.61
CA SER A 125 4.81 13.82 -1.43
C SER A 125 5.31 14.60 -2.63
N ILE A 126 6.28 14.06 -3.39
CA ILE A 126 6.82 14.75 -4.57
C ILE A 126 5.81 14.74 -5.72
N GLY A 127 4.93 13.73 -5.81
CA GLY A 127 3.92 13.63 -6.88
C GLY A 127 3.05 14.89 -6.99
N PRO A 128 2.33 15.29 -5.92
CA PRO A 128 1.55 16.53 -5.92
C PRO A 128 2.40 17.80 -6.05
N VAL A 129 3.63 17.82 -5.52
CA VAL A 129 4.55 18.97 -5.64
C VAL A 129 4.99 19.19 -7.09
N ILE A 130 5.49 18.13 -7.75
CA ILE A 130 5.81 18.16 -9.18
C ILE A 130 4.56 18.46 -10.00
N GLY A 131 3.42 17.85 -9.65
CA GLY A 131 2.13 18.10 -10.30
C GLY A 131 1.73 19.57 -10.24
N GLY A 132 1.82 20.21 -9.08
CA GLY A 132 1.54 21.63 -8.89
C GLY A 132 2.54 22.53 -9.60
N LEU A 133 3.84 22.22 -9.55
CA LEU A 133 4.88 22.94 -10.29
C LEU A 133 4.67 22.89 -11.80
N LEU A 134 4.37 21.70 -12.34
CA LEU A 134 4.12 21.48 -13.75
C LEU A 134 2.83 22.15 -14.22
N ALA A 135 1.76 22.06 -13.42
CA ALA A 135 0.48 22.73 -13.70
C ALA A 135 0.65 24.26 -13.74
N GLY A 136 1.32 24.82 -12.73
CA GLY A 136 1.49 26.25 -12.60
C GLY A 136 2.44 26.87 -13.64
N SER A 137 3.40 26.12 -14.17
CA SER A 137 4.38 26.63 -15.14
C SER A 137 4.08 26.27 -16.59
N LEU A 138 3.72 25.02 -16.86
CA LEU A 138 3.56 24.45 -18.22
C LEU A 138 2.10 24.04 -18.52
N GLY A 139 1.17 24.30 -17.59
CA GLY A 139 -0.24 23.94 -17.68
C GLY A 139 -0.51 22.47 -17.32
N TRP A 140 -1.75 22.14 -16.99
CA TRP A 140 -2.15 20.80 -16.52
C TRP A 140 -1.85 19.65 -17.48
N ARG A 141 -1.75 19.90 -18.80
CA ARG A 141 -1.42 18.87 -19.80
C ARG A 141 -0.02 18.32 -19.62
N SER A 142 0.91 19.13 -19.10
CA SER A 142 2.29 18.73 -18.87
C SER A 142 2.43 17.58 -17.86
N ILE A 143 1.50 17.49 -16.90
CA ILE A 143 1.41 16.38 -15.94
C ILE A 143 1.30 15.05 -16.68
N PHE A 144 0.46 14.98 -17.71
CA PHE A 144 0.25 13.74 -18.47
C PHE A 144 1.46 13.37 -19.32
N TRP A 145 2.15 14.34 -19.91
CA TRP A 145 3.40 14.10 -20.61
C TRP A 145 4.51 13.61 -19.68
N PHE A 146 4.63 14.21 -18.49
CA PHE A 146 5.59 13.76 -17.48
C PHE A 146 5.29 12.32 -17.01
N LEU A 147 4.02 11.99 -16.74
CA LEU A 147 3.61 10.63 -16.41
C LEU A 147 3.91 9.64 -17.56
N CYS A 148 3.70 10.05 -18.82
CA CYS A 148 4.00 9.20 -19.98
C CYS A 148 5.50 8.91 -20.11
N ILE A 149 6.35 9.92 -19.94
CA ILE A 149 7.81 9.76 -20.02
C ILE A 149 8.30 8.86 -18.89
N SER A 150 7.88 9.13 -17.65
CA SER A 150 8.28 8.32 -16.50
C SER A 150 7.81 6.86 -16.61
N SER A 151 6.56 6.61 -17.02
CA SER A 151 6.07 5.25 -17.27
C SER A 151 6.76 4.58 -18.46
N GLY A 152 7.11 5.34 -19.49
CA GLY A 152 7.85 4.85 -20.66
C GLY A 152 9.27 4.42 -20.32
N VAL A 153 9.98 5.21 -19.51
CA VAL A 153 11.29 4.83 -18.98
C VAL A 153 11.18 3.56 -18.13
N ALA A 154 10.22 3.48 -17.20
CA ALA A 154 9.99 2.27 -16.42
C ALA A 154 9.67 1.05 -17.31
N PHE A 155 8.88 1.22 -18.37
CA PHE A 155 8.55 0.17 -19.33
C PHE A 155 9.79 -0.36 -20.05
N ILE A 156 10.65 0.54 -20.53
CA ILE A 156 11.93 0.17 -21.16
C ILE A 156 12.79 -0.62 -20.16
N LEU A 157 12.91 -0.15 -18.92
CA LEU A 157 13.72 -0.80 -17.91
C LEU A 157 13.20 -2.20 -17.55
N ILE A 158 11.88 -2.40 -17.46
CA ILE A 158 11.29 -3.72 -17.25
C ILE A 158 11.56 -4.67 -18.42
N ILE A 159 11.52 -4.17 -19.65
CA ILE A 159 11.83 -4.99 -20.83
C ILE A 159 13.32 -5.36 -20.87
N LEU A 160 14.20 -4.41 -20.54
CA LEU A 160 15.65 -4.61 -20.62
C LEU A 160 16.17 -5.51 -19.50
N PHE A 161 15.78 -5.24 -18.25
CA PHE A 161 16.47 -5.77 -17.07
C PHE A 161 15.68 -6.77 -16.24
N LEU A 162 14.34 -6.71 -16.20
CA LEU A 162 13.55 -7.54 -15.29
C LEU A 162 13.48 -8.99 -15.83
N PRO A 163 14.08 -9.99 -15.16
CA PRO A 163 13.86 -11.39 -15.52
C PRO A 163 12.45 -11.83 -15.14
N GLU A 164 11.96 -12.91 -15.75
CA GLU A 164 10.69 -13.51 -15.31
C GLU A 164 10.85 -14.09 -13.89
N THR A 165 9.94 -13.73 -13.00
CA THR A 165 10.01 -14.05 -11.57
C THR A 165 9.04 -15.14 -11.14
N LEU A 166 8.13 -15.58 -12.02
CA LEU A 166 7.13 -16.59 -11.69
C LEU A 166 7.75 -18.00 -11.52
N ARG A 167 7.74 -18.55 -10.29
CA ARG A 167 8.25 -19.91 -9.98
C ARG A 167 7.61 -21.02 -10.83
N ALA A 168 6.34 -20.86 -11.23
CA ALA A 168 5.64 -21.83 -12.06
C ALA A 168 6.19 -21.92 -13.50
N ILE A 169 6.91 -20.89 -13.98
CA ILE A 169 7.51 -20.84 -15.32
C ILE A 169 9.03 -21.07 -15.25
N VAL A 170 9.70 -20.52 -14.24
CA VAL A 170 11.18 -20.45 -14.18
C VAL A 170 11.76 -21.35 -13.06
N GLY A 171 10.92 -21.94 -12.20
CA GLY A 171 11.37 -22.62 -10.99
C GLY A 171 12.13 -21.65 -10.06
N ASP A 172 13.30 -22.06 -9.58
CA ASP A 172 14.22 -21.22 -8.80
C ASP A 172 15.17 -20.38 -9.68
N GLY A 173 14.77 -20.06 -10.92
CA GLY A 173 15.66 -19.45 -11.91
C GLY A 173 16.50 -20.45 -12.70
N SER A 174 16.31 -21.76 -12.47
CA SER A 174 17.09 -22.86 -13.06
C SER A 174 16.61 -23.25 -14.47
N ILE A 175 15.34 -23.00 -14.78
CA ILE A 175 14.73 -23.33 -16.07
C ILE A 175 14.68 -22.06 -16.92
N GLN A 176 15.20 -22.11 -18.14
CA GLN A 176 15.17 -20.94 -19.02
C GLN A 176 13.73 -20.66 -19.48
N PRO A 177 13.21 -19.44 -19.29
CA PRO A 177 11.87 -19.11 -19.74
C PRO A 177 11.79 -19.10 -21.27
N PRO A 178 10.56 -19.18 -21.84
CA PRO A 178 10.31 -18.99 -23.27
C PRO A 178 10.87 -17.65 -23.79
N ILE A 179 11.23 -17.58 -25.07
CA ILE A 179 11.91 -16.42 -25.68
C ILE A 179 11.18 -15.09 -25.41
N TYR A 180 9.84 -15.08 -25.46
CA TYR A 180 9.01 -13.90 -25.21
C TYR A 180 9.00 -13.43 -23.73
N LEU A 181 9.50 -14.23 -22.79
CA LEU A 181 9.63 -13.89 -21.36
C LEU A 181 11.08 -13.65 -20.93
N ARG A 182 12.07 -13.72 -21.84
CA ARG A 182 13.50 -13.46 -21.54
C ARG A 182 13.83 -11.95 -21.54
N PRO A 183 14.58 -11.44 -20.54
CA PRO A 183 15.07 -10.07 -20.57
C PRO A 183 15.96 -9.87 -21.80
N VAL A 184 15.89 -8.68 -22.42
CA VAL A 184 16.67 -8.38 -23.63
C VAL A 184 18.17 -8.37 -23.32
N ILE A 185 18.54 -7.90 -22.12
CA ILE A 185 19.93 -7.91 -21.64
C ILE A 185 20.00 -8.77 -20.37
N PRO A 186 20.46 -10.02 -20.44
CA PRO A 186 20.57 -10.89 -19.27
C PRO A 186 21.82 -10.53 -18.43
N ILE A 187 21.80 -9.36 -17.78
CA ILE A 187 22.84 -8.94 -16.81
C ILE A 187 22.57 -9.59 -15.43
N LEU A 188 21.30 -9.69 -15.04
CA LEU A 188 20.89 -10.30 -13.77
C LEU A 188 20.42 -11.73 -13.97
N GLY A 189 21.32 -12.66 -13.70
CA GLY A 189 21.05 -14.09 -13.70
C GLY A 189 22.36 -14.83 -13.51
N ARG A 190 22.61 -15.35 -12.30
CA ARG A 190 23.74 -16.25 -12.07
C ARG A 190 23.67 -17.34 -13.12
N ARG A 191 24.64 -17.34 -14.04
CA ARG A 191 24.88 -18.41 -15.01
C ARG A 191 25.35 -19.63 -14.23
N LYS A 192 24.47 -20.26 -13.44
CA LYS A 192 24.78 -21.53 -12.79
C LYS A 192 24.87 -22.53 -13.93
N LYS A 193 26.12 -22.89 -14.29
CA LYS A 193 26.43 -23.95 -15.25
C LYS A 193 25.48 -25.11 -14.95
N GLN A 194 24.67 -25.49 -15.94
CA GLN A 194 23.97 -26.76 -15.90
C GLN A 194 25.05 -27.82 -15.74
N THR A 195 25.20 -28.36 -14.53
CA THR A 195 25.88 -29.63 -14.36
C THR A 195 24.96 -30.64 -15.04
N ALA A 196 25.33 -31.04 -16.24
CA ALA A 196 24.66 -32.07 -17.01
C ALA A 196 24.56 -33.33 -16.13
N GLY A 197 23.37 -33.58 -15.57
CA GLY A 197 23.12 -34.70 -14.66
C GLY A 197 22.00 -34.49 -13.63
N ALA A 198 21.62 -33.25 -13.29
CA ALA A 198 20.61 -32.99 -12.24
C ALA A 198 19.25 -32.47 -12.74
N ALA A 199 19.06 -32.33 -14.06
CA ALA A 199 17.93 -31.59 -14.63
C ALA A 199 16.67 -32.44 -14.92
N GLN A 200 16.64 -33.73 -14.54
CA GLN A 200 15.55 -34.62 -14.97
C GLN A 200 14.42 -34.82 -13.93
N ASP A 201 14.59 -34.40 -12.67
CA ASP A 201 13.60 -34.73 -11.60
C ASP A 201 13.18 -33.56 -10.68
N GLN A 202 13.38 -32.29 -11.06
CA GLN A 202 12.70 -31.19 -10.35
C GLN A 202 11.32 -30.95 -10.96
N ALA A 203 10.31 -31.66 -10.44
CA ALA A 203 8.92 -31.39 -10.75
C ALA A 203 8.61 -29.91 -10.43
N LEU A 204 8.22 -29.15 -11.46
CA LEU A 204 7.76 -27.77 -11.29
C LEU A 204 6.67 -27.73 -10.21
N PRO A 205 6.73 -26.79 -9.26
CA PRO A 205 5.68 -26.66 -8.28
C PRO A 205 4.34 -26.46 -9.02
N PRO A 206 3.28 -27.20 -8.64
CA PRO A 206 2.01 -27.12 -9.34
C PRO A 206 1.50 -25.68 -9.32
N LYS A 207 0.86 -25.25 -10.41
CA LYS A 207 0.16 -23.96 -10.46
C LYS A 207 -0.72 -23.86 -9.22
N LYS A 208 -0.53 -22.82 -8.40
CA LYS A 208 -1.35 -22.61 -7.20
C LYS A 208 -2.81 -22.56 -7.63
N ALA A 209 -3.63 -23.46 -7.09
CA ALA A 209 -5.07 -23.45 -7.35
C ALA A 209 -5.65 -22.10 -6.95
N PHE A 210 -6.50 -21.54 -7.81
CA PHE A 210 -7.20 -20.29 -7.54
C PHE A 210 -8.13 -20.48 -6.33
N LYS A 211 -7.67 -20.06 -5.14
CA LYS A 211 -8.54 -19.97 -3.96
C LYS A 211 -9.31 -18.66 -4.05
N ASN A 212 -10.63 -18.74 -3.96
CA ASN A 212 -11.51 -17.58 -4.07
C ASN A 212 -11.18 -16.55 -2.95
N PRO A 213 -10.65 -15.35 -3.28
CA PRO A 213 -10.29 -14.35 -2.28
C PRO A 213 -11.51 -13.84 -1.50
N PHE A 214 -12.71 -13.85 -2.10
CA PHE A 214 -13.95 -13.44 -1.44
C PHE A 214 -14.39 -14.41 -0.33
N ALA A 215 -13.83 -15.63 -0.27
CA ALA A 215 -14.09 -16.53 0.86
C ALA A 215 -13.62 -15.91 2.19
N LEU A 216 -12.58 -15.07 2.17
CA LEU A 216 -12.08 -14.36 3.35
C LEU A 216 -13.12 -13.39 3.92
N LEU A 217 -13.97 -12.79 3.07
CA LEU A 217 -15.00 -11.85 3.50
C LEU A 217 -16.16 -12.52 4.27
N LYS A 218 -16.26 -13.86 4.23
CA LYS A 218 -17.22 -14.61 5.04
C LYS A 218 -16.83 -14.65 6.52
N HIS A 219 -15.56 -14.36 6.84
CA HIS A 219 -15.08 -14.32 8.20
C HIS A 219 -15.31 -12.92 8.79
N LEU A 220 -16.22 -12.84 9.75
CA LEU A 220 -16.68 -11.56 10.33
C LEU A 220 -15.53 -10.75 10.95
N ASP A 221 -14.60 -11.41 11.62
CA ASP A 221 -13.43 -10.79 12.26
C ASP A 221 -12.47 -10.13 11.25
N ILE A 222 -12.22 -10.77 10.11
CA ILE A 222 -11.45 -10.18 9.00
C ILE A 222 -12.23 -9.03 8.37
N THR A 223 -13.51 -9.23 8.05
CA THR A 223 -14.31 -8.24 7.33
C THR A 223 -14.48 -6.95 8.11
N VAL A 224 -14.74 -7.03 9.42
CA VAL A 224 -14.83 -5.83 10.28
C VAL A 224 -13.53 -5.05 10.28
N LEU A 225 -12.38 -5.75 10.37
CA LEU A 225 -11.06 -5.11 10.35
C LEU A 225 -10.73 -4.48 9.00
N LEU A 226 -11.11 -5.12 7.89
CA LEU A 226 -10.94 -4.59 6.53
C LEU A 226 -11.84 -3.37 6.27
N ILE A 227 -13.09 -3.40 6.74
CA ILE A 227 -14.02 -2.25 6.64
C ILE A 227 -13.50 -1.08 7.46
N PHE A 228 -13.06 -1.33 8.70
CA PHE A 228 -12.43 -0.31 9.54
C PHE A 228 -11.24 0.33 8.82
N ASN A 229 -10.28 -0.48 8.35
CA ASN A 229 -9.12 0.04 7.64
C ASN A 229 -9.50 0.82 6.37
N GLY A 230 -10.42 0.26 5.58
CA GLY A 230 -10.90 0.90 4.36
C GLY A 230 -11.57 2.25 4.63
N TRP A 231 -12.32 2.38 5.72
CA TRP A 231 -12.97 3.62 6.12
C TRP A 231 -11.97 4.70 6.53
N ILE A 232 -10.99 4.36 7.37
CA ILE A 232 -9.94 5.32 7.79
C ILE A 232 -9.18 5.85 6.56
N VAL A 233 -8.79 4.96 5.65
CA VAL A 233 -8.10 5.39 4.44
C VAL A 233 -9.03 6.16 3.49
N ALA A 234 -10.33 5.84 3.44
CA ALA A 234 -11.29 6.59 2.64
C ALA A 234 -11.39 8.05 3.11
N VAL A 235 -11.50 8.28 4.42
CA VAL A 235 -11.53 9.63 4.99
C VAL A 235 -10.22 10.38 4.73
N TYR A 236 -9.08 9.71 4.86
CA TYR A 236 -7.79 10.25 4.43
C TYR A 236 -7.78 10.66 2.94
N TYR A 237 -8.30 9.84 2.04
CA TYR A 237 -8.40 10.18 0.62
C TYR A 237 -9.36 11.36 0.38
N ALA A 238 -10.46 11.46 1.11
CA ALA A 238 -11.38 12.59 1.01
C ALA A 238 -10.71 13.90 1.45
N VAL A 239 -9.97 13.91 2.56
CA VAL A 239 -9.15 15.06 2.99
C VAL A 239 -8.14 15.42 1.90
N THR A 240 -7.37 14.43 1.43
CA THR A 240 -6.30 14.66 0.43
C THR A 240 -6.85 15.19 -0.90
N ALA A 241 -7.97 14.66 -1.38
CA ALA A 241 -8.60 15.07 -2.62
C ALA A 241 -9.13 16.52 -2.56
N THR A 242 -9.56 16.95 -1.38
CA THR A 242 -10.14 18.28 -1.18
C THR A 242 -9.10 19.35 -0.82
N ILE A 243 -7.84 18.98 -0.53
CA ILE A 243 -6.77 19.97 -0.27
C ILE A 243 -6.71 21.01 -1.39
N SER A 244 -6.67 20.57 -2.65
CA SER A 244 -6.52 21.47 -3.80
C SER A 244 -7.72 22.40 -3.99
N THR A 245 -8.96 21.90 -3.81
CA THR A 245 -10.16 22.70 -4.02
C THR A 245 -10.42 23.65 -2.86
N VAL A 246 -10.26 23.15 -1.64
CA VAL A 246 -10.55 23.87 -0.41
C VAL A 246 -9.50 24.94 -0.13
N PHE A 247 -8.19 24.65 -0.28
CA PHE A 247 -7.15 25.67 -0.09
C PHE A 247 -7.20 26.75 -1.17
N ALA A 248 -7.49 26.39 -2.43
CA ALA A 248 -7.68 27.38 -3.49
C ALA A 248 -8.83 28.34 -3.18
N SER A 249 -9.91 27.83 -2.57
CA SER A 249 -11.08 28.66 -2.20
C SER A 249 -10.87 29.47 -0.91
N ALA A 250 -10.16 28.93 0.08
CA ALA A 250 -9.98 29.55 1.39
C ALA A 250 -8.81 30.54 1.44
N TYR A 251 -7.77 30.33 0.63
CA TYR A 251 -6.57 31.17 0.58
C TYR A 251 -6.26 31.61 -0.86
N PRO A 252 -6.90 32.68 -1.35
CA PRO A 252 -6.75 33.15 -2.73
C PRO A 252 -5.33 33.59 -3.13
N LEU A 253 -4.46 33.78 -2.13
CA LEU A 253 -3.07 34.20 -2.29
C LEU A 253 -2.14 33.05 -2.72
N LEU A 254 -2.59 31.79 -2.64
CA LEU A 254 -1.79 30.63 -2.98
C LEU A 254 -1.85 30.34 -4.48
N ASN A 255 -0.69 30.16 -5.10
CA ASN A 255 -0.60 29.67 -6.47
C ASN A 255 -0.73 28.13 -6.53
N GLU A 256 -0.90 27.57 -7.72
CA GLU A 256 -0.98 26.11 -7.92
C GLU A 256 0.25 25.36 -7.37
N THR A 257 1.44 25.98 -7.48
CA THR A 257 2.68 25.47 -6.87
C THR A 257 2.60 25.43 -5.35
N ASP A 258 2.09 26.49 -4.72
CA ASP A 258 2.00 26.61 -3.26
C ASP A 258 0.99 25.60 -2.69
N ILE A 259 -0.10 25.37 -3.41
CA ILE A 259 -1.07 24.31 -3.10
C ILE A 259 -0.42 22.93 -3.22
N GLY A 260 0.41 22.70 -4.25
CA GLY A 260 1.21 21.48 -4.40
C GLY A 260 2.13 21.22 -3.20
N LEU A 261 2.75 22.28 -2.65
CA LEU A 261 3.61 22.21 -1.46
C LEU A 261 2.82 21.85 -0.18
N CYS A 262 1.54 22.18 -0.09
CA CYS A 262 0.71 21.84 1.07
C CYS A 262 0.57 20.32 1.29
N PHE A 263 0.71 19.51 0.22
CA PHE A 263 0.73 18.05 0.31
C PHE A 263 1.99 17.50 1.00
N LEU A 264 3.05 18.29 1.13
CA LEU A 264 4.27 17.88 1.83
C LEU A 264 3.99 17.63 3.31
N SER A 265 3.08 18.38 3.91
CA SER A 265 2.75 18.22 5.34
C SER A 265 2.11 16.85 5.61
N ILE A 266 1.08 16.49 4.85
CA ILE A 266 0.39 15.20 5.01
C ILE A 266 1.33 14.03 4.68
N GLY A 267 2.17 14.17 3.65
CA GLY A 267 3.19 13.18 3.31
C GLY A 267 4.27 13.02 4.38
N GLY A 268 4.71 14.12 5.02
CA GLY A 268 5.63 14.09 6.16
C GLY A 268 5.04 13.39 7.37
N GLY A 269 3.76 13.64 7.64
CA GLY A 269 3.00 12.93 8.66
C GLY A 269 2.99 11.42 8.42
N MET A 270 2.72 11.01 7.17
CA MET A 270 2.72 9.61 6.78
C MET A 270 4.09 8.96 6.87
N LEU A 271 5.18 9.66 6.53
CA LEU A 271 6.53 9.16 6.76
C LEU A 271 6.73 8.86 8.24
N ALA A 272 6.50 9.85 9.11
CA ALA A 272 6.73 9.71 10.54
C ALA A 272 5.85 8.61 11.14
N GLY A 273 4.57 8.56 10.75
CA GLY A 273 3.60 7.58 11.21
C GLY A 273 3.97 6.16 10.80
N SER A 274 4.46 5.99 9.57
CA SER A 274 4.91 4.68 9.09
C SER A 274 6.06 4.15 9.94
N VAL A 275 7.13 4.95 10.14
CA VAL A 275 8.33 4.54 10.89
C VAL A 275 8.00 4.26 12.35
N LEU A 276 7.30 5.19 13.00
CA LEU A 276 6.95 5.03 14.41
C LEU A 276 5.99 3.86 14.62
N SER A 277 4.91 3.76 13.83
CA SER A 277 3.95 2.64 13.95
C SER A 277 4.66 1.29 13.92
N GLY A 278 5.68 1.19 13.07
CA GLY A 278 6.45 -0.02 12.97
C GLY A 278 7.26 -0.38 14.20
N GLN A 279 8.08 0.56 14.64
CA GLN A 279 8.87 0.39 15.85
C GLN A 279 8.00 0.07 17.08
N PHE A 280 6.85 0.73 17.20
CA PHE A 280 5.88 0.50 18.26
C PHE A 280 5.30 -0.91 18.19
N LEU A 281 4.80 -1.34 17.03
CA LEU A 281 4.26 -2.68 16.80
C LEU A 281 5.27 -3.79 17.17
N ASP A 282 6.53 -3.63 16.79
CA ASP A 282 7.59 -4.61 17.08
C ASP A 282 8.07 -4.58 18.54
N SER A 283 8.11 -3.40 19.16
CA SER A 283 8.46 -3.25 20.57
C SER A 283 7.42 -3.91 21.47
N GLU A 284 6.14 -3.66 21.20
CA GLU A 284 5.03 -4.26 21.95
C GLU A 284 4.96 -5.77 21.73
N TYR A 285 5.09 -6.23 20.47
CA TYR A 285 5.12 -7.67 20.18
C TYR A 285 6.25 -8.37 20.94
N ARG A 286 7.47 -7.79 20.96
CA ARG A 286 8.61 -8.31 21.75
C ARG A 286 8.37 -8.24 23.26
N ARG A 287 7.63 -7.24 23.76
CA ARG A 287 7.27 -7.14 25.18
C ARG A 287 6.31 -8.26 25.58
N PHE A 288 5.28 -8.52 24.77
CA PHE A 288 4.35 -9.63 25.00
C PHE A 288 5.05 -10.99 24.91
N LEU A 289 5.95 -11.16 23.93
CA LEU A 289 6.78 -12.36 23.82
C LEU A 289 7.60 -12.64 25.07
N ARG A 290 8.38 -11.65 25.54
CA ARG A 290 9.20 -11.79 26.77
C ARG A 290 8.37 -12.08 28.01
N LYS A 291 7.16 -11.54 28.09
CA LYS A 291 6.26 -11.74 29.23
C LYS A 291 5.71 -13.17 29.29
N MET A 292 5.41 -13.78 28.15
CA MET A 292 4.83 -15.15 28.11
C MET A 292 5.86 -16.25 27.96
N TYR A 293 7.01 -15.97 27.34
CA TYR A 293 8.09 -16.94 27.13
C TYR A 293 9.43 -16.37 27.61
N PRO A 294 9.64 -16.26 28.93
CA PRO A 294 10.86 -15.65 29.49
C PRO A 294 12.15 -16.43 29.19
N ASN A 295 12.05 -17.73 28.86
CA ASN A 295 13.19 -18.65 28.74
C ASN A 295 13.45 -19.18 27.30
N LEU A 296 12.75 -18.68 26.27
CA LEU A 296 12.95 -19.11 24.88
C LEU A 296 13.78 -18.08 24.12
N ASP A 297 14.80 -18.54 23.39
CA ASP A 297 15.60 -17.67 22.52
C ASP A 297 14.72 -17.00 21.45
N SER A 298 15.02 -15.73 21.13
CA SER A 298 14.12 -14.86 20.36
C SER A 298 13.75 -15.36 18.95
N LYS A 299 14.51 -16.31 18.39
CA LYS A 299 14.21 -16.95 17.10
C LYS A 299 13.28 -18.17 17.25
N GLU A 300 13.57 -19.06 18.19
CA GLU A 300 12.74 -20.25 18.46
C GLU A 300 11.39 -19.87 19.10
N ALA A 301 11.37 -18.81 19.91
CA ALA A 301 10.15 -18.19 20.43
C ALA A 301 9.23 -17.72 19.29
N LYS A 302 9.76 -17.10 18.22
CA LYS A 302 8.93 -16.58 17.12
C LYS A 302 8.20 -17.68 16.36
N GLU A 303 8.83 -18.83 16.18
CA GLU A 303 8.25 -19.94 15.42
C GLU A 303 7.26 -20.76 16.24
N SER A 304 7.52 -20.96 17.54
CA SER A 304 6.59 -21.58 18.49
C SER A 304 5.36 -20.72 18.77
N VAL A 305 5.52 -19.39 18.91
CA VAL A 305 4.41 -18.43 19.12
C VAL A 305 3.46 -18.36 17.93
N ARG A 306 3.95 -18.55 16.70
CA ARG A 306 3.09 -18.59 15.50
C ARG A 306 2.06 -19.74 15.57
N LYS A 307 2.38 -20.79 16.34
CA LYS A 307 1.54 -21.96 16.55
C LYS A 307 0.72 -21.88 17.84
N ASP A 308 1.19 -21.19 18.88
CA ASP A 308 0.50 -21.09 20.17
C ASP A 308 -0.81 -20.28 20.09
N GLU A 309 -1.89 -20.89 20.56
CA GLU A 309 -3.26 -20.37 20.51
C GLU A 309 -3.53 -19.34 21.60
N ARG A 310 -2.70 -19.31 22.65
CA ARG A 310 -2.89 -18.44 23.82
C ARG A 310 -2.29 -17.05 23.63
N PHE A 311 -1.57 -16.80 22.54
CA PHE A 311 -0.96 -15.48 22.32
C PHE A 311 -2.03 -14.47 21.86
N PRO A 312 -2.27 -13.37 22.62
CA PRO A 312 -3.25 -12.34 22.25
C PRO A 312 -2.64 -11.40 21.20
N ILE A 313 -2.65 -11.84 19.93
CA ILE A 313 -2.09 -11.08 18.80
C ILE A 313 -2.88 -9.77 18.61
N GLU A 314 -4.20 -9.83 18.81
CA GLU A 314 -5.13 -8.73 18.64
C GLU A 314 -4.83 -7.61 19.64
N GLU A 315 -4.62 -7.94 20.91
CA GLU A 315 -4.26 -6.97 21.94
C GLU A 315 -2.86 -6.41 21.71
N ALA A 316 -1.89 -7.25 21.37
CA ALA A 316 -0.51 -6.82 21.09
C ALA A 316 -0.41 -5.84 19.91
N ARG A 317 -1.27 -5.98 18.89
CA ARG A 317 -1.26 -5.15 17.67
C ARG A 317 -2.18 -3.93 17.73
N LEU A 318 -3.33 -4.02 18.42
CA LEU A 318 -4.37 -2.97 18.40
C LEU A 318 -4.47 -2.14 19.67
N ARG A 319 -3.73 -2.45 20.75
CA ARG A 319 -3.85 -1.77 22.05
C ARG A 319 -3.80 -0.23 21.97
N PHE A 320 -2.94 0.32 21.13
CA PHE A 320 -2.76 1.78 20.99
C PHE A 320 -3.69 2.40 19.95
N LEU A 321 -4.32 1.59 19.12
CA LEU A 321 -5.13 2.06 18.02
C LEU A 321 -6.30 2.95 18.48
N PRO A 322 -7.01 2.66 19.59
CA PRO A 322 -8.05 3.57 20.07
C PRO A 322 -7.55 4.98 20.45
N ALA A 323 -6.37 5.08 21.05
CA ALA A 323 -5.77 6.38 21.38
C ALA A 323 -5.40 7.16 20.12
N VAL A 324 -4.80 6.47 19.13
CA VAL A 324 -4.49 7.03 17.81
C VAL A 324 -5.76 7.52 17.10
N MET A 325 -6.86 6.77 17.23
CA MET A 325 -8.16 7.13 16.64
C MET A 325 -8.77 8.40 17.25
N ILE A 326 -8.62 8.60 18.57
CA ILE A 326 -9.07 9.85 19.22
C ILE A 326 -8.32 11.05 18.63
N VAL A 327 -7.00 10.93 18.47
CA VAL A 327 -6.19 11.99 17.85
C VAL A 327 -6.62 12.22 16.39
N TYR A 328 -6.82 11.14 15.62
CA TYR A 328 -7.26 11.25 14.23
C TYR A 328 -8.60 12.00 14.08
N VAL A 329 -9.59 11.64 14.89
CA VAL A 329 -10.90 12.30 14.91
C VAL A 329 -10.76 13.77 15.33
N GLY A 330 -10.00 14.06 16.39
CA GLY A 330 -9.75 15.42 16.84
C GLY A 330 -9.09 16.29 15.76
N CYS A 331 -8.11 15.76 15.03
CA CYS A 331 -7.45 16.47 13.95
C CYS A 331 -8.37 16.73 12.75
N ILE A 332 -9.24 15.78 12.38
CA ILE A 332 -10.23 15.99 11.31
C ILE A 332 -11.23 17.08 11.69
N LEU A 333 -11.74 17.03 12.92
CA LEU A 333 -12.69 18.03 13.43
C LEU A 333 -12.06 19.42 13.45
N GLY A 334 -10.84 19.53 13.99
CA GLY A 334 -10.09 20.78 14.01
C GLY A 334 -9.79 21.29 12.60
N TYR A 335 -9.46 20.40 11.67
CA TYR A 335 -9.10 20.79 10.30
C TYR A 335 -10.27 21.46 9.58
N GLY A 336 -11.47 20.87 9.65
CA GLY A 336 -12.65 21.44 9.02
C GLY A 336 -12.94 22.87 9.46
N TRP A 337 -12.94 23.11 10.77
CA TRP A 337 -13.19 24.43 11.33
C TRP A 337 -12.05 25.42 11.10
N CYS A 338 -10.79 24.98 11.13
CA CYS A 338 -9.66 25.87 10.86
C CYS A 338 -9.72 26.46 9.45
N ILE A 339 -10.20 25.68 8.48
CA ILE A 339 -10.37 26.11 7.11
C ILE A 339 -11.59 27.02 6.96
N GLU A 340 -12.73 26.66 7.57
CA GLU A 340 -13.95 27.46 7.48
C GLU A 340 -13.78 28.86 8.10
N GLU A 341 -13.08 28.95 9.23
CA GLU A 341 -12.73 30.21 9.89
C GLU A 341 -11.52 30.92 9.24
N GLN A 342 -10.95 30.36 8.16
CA GLN A 342 -9.80 30.90 7.43
C GLN A 342 -8.60 31.26 8.33
N VAL A 343 -8.32 30.41 9.32
CA VAL A 343 -7.20 30.59 10.25
C VAL A 343 -5.87 30.56 9.50
N HIS A 344 -4.78 31.07 10.10
CA HIS A 344 -3.45 31.03 9.51
C HIS A 344 -3.09 29.63 8.97
N ILE A 345 -2.61 29.58 7.71
CA ILE A 345 -2.37 28.34 6.93
C ILE A 345 -1.51 27.29 7.65
N ALA A 346 -0.61 27.73 8.53
CA ALA A 346 0.22 26.83 9.35
C ALA A 346 -0.62 25.87 10.20
N VAL A 347 -1.78 26.29 10.70
CA VAL A 347 -2.62 25.45 11.58
C VAL A 347 -3.23 24.26 10.80
N PRO A 348 -3.94 24.45 9.67
CA PRO A 348 -4.36 23.35 8.81
C PRO A 348 -3.21 22.43 8.36
N LEU A 349 -2.03 22.99 8.09
CA LEU A 349 -0.86 22.19 7.71
C LEU A 349 -0.39 21.29 8.86
N VAL A 350 -0.29 21.79 10.09
CA VAL A 350 0.06 20.95 11.25
C VAL A 350 -0.99 19.86 11.47
N LEU A 351 -2.28 20.18 11.30
CA LEU A 351 -3.35 19.18 11.40
C LEU A 351 -3.25 18.12 10.30
N HIS A 352 -2.92 18.49 9.06
CA HIS A 352 -2.64 17.54 7.98
C HIS A 352 -1.51 16.58 8.31
N PHE A 353 -0.43 17.05 8.95
CA PHE A 353 0.66 16.19 9.41
C PHE A 353 0.14 15.10 10.37
N PHE A 354 -0.64 15.48 11.38
CA PHE A 354 -1.20 14.52 12.32
C PHE A 354 -2.27 13.61 11.72
N ILE A 355 -3.08 14.11 10.78
CA ILE A 355 -4.03 13.29 10.01
C ILE A 355 -3.28 12.21 9.22
N GLY A 356 -2.24 12.59 8.47
CA GLY A 356 -1.40 11.64 7.73
C GLY A 356 -0.72 10.62 8.65
N PHE A 357 -0.16 11.10 9.76
CA PHE A 357 0.50 10.27 10.78
C PHE A 357 -0.42 9.20 11.37
N THR A 358 -1.59 9.60 11.86
CA THR A 358 -2.52 8.70 12.54
C THR A 358 -3.24 7.78 11.55
N ALA A 359 -3.52 8.24 10.32
CA ALA A 359 -4.11 7.41 9.27
C ALA A 359 -3.18 6.27 8.85
N ILE A 360 -1.90 6.54 8.56
CA ILE A 360 -0.96 5.49 8.17
C ILE A 360 -0.66 4.53 9.33
N PHE A 361 -0.55 5.06 10.56
CA PHE A 361 -0.33 4.25 11.76
C PHE A 361 -1.46 3.22 11.90
N SER A 362 -2.71 3.70 11.80
CA SER A 362 -3.90 2.86 11.88
C SER A 362 -3.96 1.83 10.76
N ALA A 363 -3.63 2.23 9.54
CA ALA A 363 -3.64 1.36 8.38
C ALA A 363 -2.58 0.24 8.46
N THR A 364 -1.39 0.55 8.96
CA THR A 364 -0.33 -0.43 9.22
C THR A 364 -0.78 -1.44 10.26
N CYS A 365 -1.27 -1.00 11.42
CA CYS A 365 -1.77 -1.90 12.47
C CYS A 365 -2.84 -2.88 11.96
N ALA A 366 -3.86 -2.36 11.26
CA ALA A 366 -4.96 -3.17 10.76
C ALA A 366 -4.53 -4.13 9.63
N SER A 367 -3.70 -3.67 8.70
CA SER A 367 -3.23 -4.49 7.58
C SER A 367 -2.29 -5.61 8.05
N THR A 368 -1.41 -5.34 9.02
CA THR A 368 -0.55 -6.36 9.62
C THR A 368 -1.36 -7.44 10.33
N LEU A 369 -2.37 -7.06 11.14
CA LEU A 369 -3.22 -8.04 11.83
C LEU A 369 -4.04 -8.90 10.85
N CYS A 370 -4.55 -8.32 9.76
CA CYS A 370 -5.22 -9.06 8.70
C CYS A 370 -4.34 -10.17 8.10
N ILE A 371 -3.05 -9.90 7.91
CA ILE A 371 -2.07 -10.86 7.38
C ILE A 371 -1.76 -11.94 8.43
N ASP A 372 -1.60 -11.53 9.69
CA ASP A 372 -1.35 -12.44 10.81
C ASP A 372 -2.52 -13.44 11.01
N TYR A 373 -3.77 -13.07 10.65
CA TYR A 373 -4.92 -13.99 10.69
C TYR A 373 -4.87 -15.11 9.66
N VAL A 374 -4.36 -14.87 8.45
CA VAL A 374 -4.34 -15.87 7.37
C VAL A 374 -3.02 -15.81 6.60
N PRO A 375 -1.90 -16.22 7.22
CA PRO A 375 -0.57 -16.10 6.62
C PRO A 375 -0.43 -16.91 5.32
N GLU A 376 -1.18 -17.99 5.16
CA GLU A 376 -1.21 -18.82 3.94
C GLU A 376 -1.84 -18.12 2.73
N GLN A 377 -2.66 -17.07 2.97
CA GLN A 377 -3.40 -16.34 1.93
C GLN A 377 -3.13 -14.83 2.02
N SER A 378 -1.91 -14.43 2.37
CA SER A 378 -1.51 -13.02 2.55
C SER A 378 -1.76 -12.15 1.31
N SER A 379 -1.56 -12.70 0.11
CA SER A 379 -1.85 -12.01 -1.16
C SER A 379 -3.35 -11.76 -1.36
N SER A 380 -4.19 -12.74 -1.06
CA SER A 380 -5.65 -12.61 -1.11
C SER A 380 -6.18 -11.61 -0.08
N VAL A 381 -5.65 -11.63 1.14
CA VAL A 381 -5.95 -10.63 2.19
C VAL A 381 -5.62 -9.23 1.72
N THR A 382 -4.41 -9.03 1.17
CA THR A 382 -3.97 -7.73 0.64
C THR A 382 -4.86 -7.27 -0.51
N ALA A 383 -5.29 -8.19 -1.38
CA ALA A 383 -6.20 -7.87 -2.47
C ALA A 383 -7.59 -7.44 -1.98
N CYS A 384 -8.17 -8.13 -0.98
CA CYS A 384 -9.43 -7.75 -0.35
C CYS A 384 -9.32 -6.39 0.36
N ASN A 385 -8.18 -6.14 1.02
CA ASN A 385 -7.88 -4.86 1.65
C ASN A 385 -7.88 -3.72 0.63
N ASN A 386 -7.15 -3.88 -0.47
CA ASN A 386 -7.09 -2.88 -1.54
C ASN A 386 -8.45 -2.67 -2.22
N LEU A 387 -9.25 -3.73 -2.37
CA LEU A 387 -10.60 -3.64 -2.94
C LEU A 387 -11.51 -2.80 -2.04
N ILE A 388 -11.65 -3.16 -0.76
CA ILE A 388 -12.53 -2.45 0.18
C ILE A 388 -12.07 -1.00 0.35
N ARG A 389 -10.77 -0.79 0.55
CA ARG A 389 -10.14 0.53 0.66
C ARG A 389 -10.39 1.39 -0.58
N GLY A 390 -10.18 0.83 -1.77
CA GLY A 390 -10.39 1.53 -3.04
C GLY A 390 -11.86 1.88 -3.28
N SER A 391 -12.77 0.95 -2.98
CA SER A 391 -14.22 1.16 -3.13
C SER A 391 -14.75 2.23 -2.17
N LEU A 392 -14.40 2.16 -0.88
CA LEU A 392 -14.81 3.16 0.10
C LEU A 392 -14.18 4.53 -0.20
N GLY A 393 -12.91 4.56 -0.62
CA GLY A 393 -12.24 5.79 -1.04
C GLY A 393 -12.93 6.44 -2.23
N ALA A 394 -13.22 5.69 -3.29
CA ALA A 394 -13.93 6.20 -4.46
C ALA A 394 -15.32 6.72 -4.11
N MET A 395 -16.07 5.99 -3.26
CA MET A 395 -17.38 6.40 -2.78
C MET A 395 -17.32 7.73 -2.03
N LEU A 396 -16.38 7.86 -1.08
CA LEU A 396 -16.29 9.06 -0.25
C LEU A 396 -15.79 10.28 -1.03
N VAL A 397 -14.77 10.10 -1.88
CA VAL A 397 -14.24 11.17 -2.74
C VAL A 397 -15.28 11.64 -3.77
N ALA A 398 -16.16 10.75 -4.25
CA ALA A 398 -17.25 11.16 -5.15
C ALA A 398 -18.31 12.04 -4.48
N VAL A 399 -18.51 11.90 -3.16
CA VAL A 399 -19.59 12.56 -2.41
C VAL A 399 -19.08 13.78 -1.63
N ILE A 400 -17.78 13.88 -1.34
CA ILE A 400 -17.23 14.93 -0.46
C ILE A 400 -17.46 16.35 -0.98
N ASP A 401 -17.29 16.61 -2.27
CA ASP A 401 -17.56 17.95 -2.84
C ASP A 401 -19.04 18.31 -2.76
N LEU A 402 -19.94 17.33 -2.90
CA LEU A 402 -21.37 17.54 -2.72
C LEU A 402 -21.71 17.84 -1.25
N MET A 403 -21.06 17.14 -0.31
CA MET A 403 -21.20 17.41 1.12
C MET A 403 -20.73 18.82 1.48
N ILE A 404 -19.54 19.23 1.02
CA ILE A 404 -18.98 20.56 1.28
C ILE A 404 -19.92 21.66 0.75
N ARG A 405 -20.47 21.50 -0.46
CA ARG A 405 -21.41 22.46 -1.04
C ARG A 405 -22.74 22.59 -0.28
N ARG A 406 -23.14 21.56 0.47
CA ARG A 406 -24.44 21.52 1.17
C ARG A 406 -24.33 21.84 2.66
N LEU A 407 -23.28 21.37 3.32
CA LEU A 407 -23.10 21.44 4.77
C LEU A 407 -22.11 22.51 5.21
N THR A 408 -21.36 23.12 4.29
CA THR A 408 -20.10 23.86 4.53
C THR A 408 -18.90 22.96 4.84
N VAL A 409 -17.70 23.53 4.79
CA VAL A 409 -16.44 22.78 4.93
C VAL A 409 -16.31 22.16 6.32
N GLY A 410 -16.53 22.94 7.38
CA GLY A 410 -16.38 22.50 8.76
C GLY A 410 -17.33 21.37 9.09
N TRP A 411 -18.64 21.54 8.85
CA TRP A 411 -19.62 20.48 9.14
C TRP A 411 -19.43 19.22 8.29
N ALA A 412 -18.95 19.34 7.05
CA ALA A 412 -18.61 18.17 6.24
C ALA A 412 -17.53 17.32 6.92
N PHE A 413 -16.45 17.94 7.40
CA PHE A 413 -15.39 17.22 8.13
C PHE A 413 -15.82 16.81 9.54
N VAL A 414 -16.72 17.54 10.20
CA VAL A 414 -17.33 17.09 11.46
C VAL A 414 -18.10 15.79 11.26
N LEU A 415 -18.92 15.69 10.23
CA LEU A 415 -19.63 14.46 9.91
C LEU A 415 -18.67 13.30 9.65
N LEU A 416 -17.59 13.53 8.88
CA LEU A 416 -16.56 12.51 8.66
C LEU A 416 -15.87 12.07 9.96
N GLY A 417 -15.52 13.03 10.82
CA GLY A 417 -14.92 12.77 12.13
C GLY A 417 -15.84 11.96 13.03
N CYS A 418 -17.13 12.29 13.08
CA CYS A 418 -18.14 11.53 13.81
C CYS A 418 -18.27 10.09 13.29
N LEU A 419 -18.27 9.89 11.96
CA LEU A 419 -18.31 8.56 11.37
C LEU A 419 -17.05 7.74 11.72
N CYS A 420 -15.86 8.36 11.74
CA CYS A 420 -14.63 7.73 12.24
C CYS A 420 -14.73 7.36 13.72
N ALA A 421 -15.34 8.20 14.55
CA ALA A 421 -15.57 7.91 15.96
C ALA A 421 -16.48 6.69 16.14
N VAL A 422 -17.54 6.56 15.34
CA VAL A 422 -18.45 5.39 15.33
C VAL A 422 -17.73 4.10 14.91
N MET A 423 -16.69 4.19 14.08
CA MET A 423 -15.87 3.03 13.70
C MET A 423 -14.85 2.62 14.78
N THR A 424 -14.56 3.47 15.76
CA THR A 424 -13.56 3.20 16.81
C THR A 424 -13.94 2.03 17.74
N PRO A 425 -15.21 1.90 18.20
CA PRO A 425 -15.67 0.72 18.94
C PRO A 425 -15.43 -0.63 18.24
N CYS A 426 -15.41 -0.66 16.90
CA CYS A 426 -15.12 -1.89 16.15
C CYS A 426 -13.73 -2.45 16.47
N VAL A 427 -12.74 -1.58 16.76
CA VAL A 427 -11.40 -1.98 17.17
C VAL A 427 -11.45 -2.73 18.51
N TYR A 428 -12.20 -2.21 19.49
CA TYR A 428 -12.38 -2.88 20.77
C TYR A 428 -13.11 -4.22 20.64
N ALA A 429 -14.11 -4.28 19.76
CA ALA A 429 -14.81 -5.52 19.45
C ALA A 429 -13.84 -6.57 18.87
N VAL A 430 -12.93 -6.18 17.97
CA VAL A 430 -11.91 -7.08 17.42
C VAL A 430 -10.91 -7.52 18.50
N ILE A 431 -10.48 -6.63 19.40
CA ILE A 431 -9.57 -7.00 20.50
C ILE A 431 -10.22 -8.06 21.42
N ARG A 432 -11.51 -7.90 21.74
CA ARG A 432 -12.21 -8.78 22.69
C ARG A 432 -12.72 -10.08 22.06
N LEU A 433 -13.30 -10.00 20.86
CA LEU A 433 -13.98 -11.12 20.19
C LEU A 433 -13.08 -11.83 19.17
N GLY A 434 -12.02 -11.19 18.69
CA GLY A 434 -11.07 -11.75 17.73
C GLY A 434 -10.51 -13.12 18.14
N PRO A 435 -10.02 -13.30 19.38
CA PRO A 435 -9.52 -14.59 19.85
C PRO A 435 -10.56 -15.71 19.74
N HIS A 436 -11.83 -15.41 20.05
CA HIS A 436 -12.93 -16.39 19.96
C HIS A 436 -13.22 -16.79 18.50
N PHE A 437 -13.30 -15.82 17.59
CA PHE A 437 -13.51 -16.10 16.17
C PHE A 437 -12.33 -16.83 15.52
N ARG A 438 -11.10 -16.52 15.93
CA ARG A 438 -9.89 -17.22 15.49
C ARG A 438 -9.89 -18.68 15.93
N ALA A 439 -10.20 -18.96 17.20
CA ALA A 439 -10.32 -20.33 17.71
C ALA A 439 -11.40 -21.12 16.95
N LYS A 440 -12.57 -20.51 16.71
CA LYS A 440 -13.65 -21.12 15.93
C LYS A 440 -13.23 -21.48 14.49
N ARG A 441 -12.46 -20.61 13.81
CA ARG A 441 -11.97 -20.87 12.45
C ARG A 441 -10.97 -22.02 12.39
N ARG A 442 -10.10 -22.17 13.40
CA ARG A 442 -9.17 -23.31 13.47
C ARG A 442 -9.90 -24.63 13.72
N ALA A 443 -10.83 -24.67 14.66
CA ALA A 443 -11.66 -25.84 14.92
C ALA A 443 -12.48 -26.29 13.70
N GLN A 444 -12.83 -25.38 12.79
CA GLN A 444 -13.47 -25.72 11.52
C GLN A 444 -12.50 -26.31 10.49
N ARG A 445 -11.23 -25.88 10.48
CA ARG A 445 -10.19 -26.42 9.60
C ARG A 445 -9.74 -27.81 10.03
N GLU A 446 -9.70 -28.10 11.32
CA GLU A 446 -9.32 -29.42 11.85
C GLU A 446 -10.40 -30.49 11.60
N LYS A 447 -11.64 -30.07 11.34
CA LYS A 447 -12.77 -30.96 11.01
C LYS A 447 -12.90 -31.27 9.51
N GLN A 448 -12.15 -30.57 8.65
CA GLN A 448 -12.13 -30.74 7.20
C GLN A 448 -10.86 -31.47 6.79
#